data_AF-A0A948AMV1-F1
#
_entry.id   AF-A0A948AMV1-F1
#
_cell.length_a   1.000
_cell.length_b   1.000
_cell.length_c   1.000
_cell.angle_alpha   90.00
_cell.angle_beta   90.00
_cell.angle_gamma   90.00
#
_symmetry.space_group_name_H-M   'P 1'
#
loop_
_entity.id
_entity.type
_entity.pdbx_description
1 polymer ?
#
loop_
_entity_poly.entity_id
_entity_poly.type
_entity_poly.pdbx_seq_one_letter_code
_entity_poly.pdbx_strand_id
1 'polypeptide(L)' 'VVRGCDRIVPVDIYVPGCPPTAEALLYGLIQLQKKIRRTSTIAR' A
#
# COMPACT_ATOMS: atom_id res chain seq x y z
N VAL A 1 15.30 -8.44 13.72
CA VAL A 1 14.29 -7.93 12.77
C VAL A 1 13.52 -6.79 13.42
N VAL A 2 13.25 -5.70 12.70
CA VAL A 2 12.32 -4.66 13.18
C VAL A 2 10.90 -5.21 13.04
N ARG A 3 10.04 -5.00 14.05
CA ARG A 3 8.65 -5.45 14.01
C ARG A 3 7.82 -4.47 13.16
N GLY A 4 7.74 -4.74 11.86
CA GLY A 4 6.94 -3.95 10.91
C GLY A 4 7.69 -2.72 10.36
N CYS A 5 7.45 -2.41 9.09
CA CYS A 5 8.04 -1.27 8.40
C CYS A 5 7.35 0.06 8.78
N ASP A 6 6.13 -0.04 9.30
CA ASP A 6 5.25 1.04 9.74
C ASP A 6 5.81 1.88 10.90
N ARG A 7 6.75 1.32 11.64
CA ARG A 7 7.48 2.04 12.70
C ARG A 7 8.57 2.96 12.17
N ILE A 8 8.98 2.79 10.91
CA ILE A 8 10.07 3.54 10.29
C ILE A 8 9.51 4.52 9.26
N VAL A 9 8.54 4.07 8.47
CA VAL A 9 7.89 4.87 7.43
C VAL A 9 6.36 4.72 7.50
N PRO A 10 5.58 5.75 7.14
CA PRO A 10 4.14 5.60 7.02
C PRO A 10 3.81 4.61 5.90
N VAL A 11 2.97 3.63 6.20
CA VAL A 11 2.53 2.60 5.25
C VAL A 11 1.12 2.93 4.76
N ASP A 12 0.98 3.07 3.44
CA ASP A 12 -0.31 3.40 2.83
C ASP A 12 -1.26 2.20 2.69
N ILE A 13 -0.71 1.03 2.36
CA ILE A 13 -1.44 -0.22 2.10
C ILE A 13 -0.57 -1.41 2.53
N TYR A 14 -1.19 -2.38 3.20
CA TYR A 14 -0.57 -3.66 3.55
C TYR A 14 -1.04 -4.76 2.59
N VAL A 15 -0.11 -5.52 2.03
CA VAL A 15 -0.39 -6.71 1.22
C VAL A 15 0.05 -7.95 2.02
N PRO A 16 -0.90 -8.76 2.54
CA PRO A 16 -0.56 -9.94 3.32
C PRO A 16 -0.03 -11.07 2.43
N GLY A 17 0.95 -11.83 2.94
CA GLY A 17 1.48 -13.04 2.29
C GLY A 17 2.94 -13.33 2.63
N CYS A 18 3.38 -14.57 2.44
CA CYS A 18 4.77 -14.99 2.64
C CYS A 18 5.15 -16.15 1.70
N PRO A 19 5.51 -15.88 0.43
CA PRO A 19 5.41 -14.60 -0.27
C PRO A 19 3.95 -14.29 -0.66
N PRO A 20 3.56 -13.02 -0.81
CA PRO A 20 2.27 -12.70 -1.41
C PRO A 20 2.21 -13.25 -2.84
N THR A 21 1.03 -13.72 -3.26
CA THR A 21 0.82 -14.13 -4.65
C THR A 21 0.91 -12.90 -5.56
N ALA A 22 1.24 -13.13 -6.84
CA ALA A 22 1.30 -12.05 -7.83
C ALA A 22 -0.03 -11.28 -7.93
N GLU A 23 -1.15 -12.00 -7.83
CA GLU A 23 -2.50 -11.42 -7.82
C GLU A 23 -2.74 -10.53 -6.59
N ALA A 24 -2.31 -10.95 -5.39
CA ALA A 24 -2.46 -10.17 -4.18
C ALA A 24 -1.64 -8.87 -4.24
N LEU A 25 -0.42 -8.92 -4.80
CA LEU A 25 0.40 -7.73 -5.00
C LEU A 25 -0.24 -6.77 -6.01
N LEU A 26 -0.72 -7.29 -7.15
CA LEU A 26 -1.41 -6.48 -8.15
C LEU A 26 -2.68 -5.84 -7.59
N TYR A 27 -3.45 -6.57 -6.78
CA TYR A 27 -4.61 -6.05 -6.10
C TYR A 27 -4.25 -4.89 -5.14
N GLY A 28 -3.17 -5.03 -4.36
CA GLY A 28 -2.65 -3.96 -3.51
C GLY A 28 -2.28 -2.71 -4.30
N LEU A 29 -1.69 -2.85 -5.49
CA LEU A 29 -1.35 -1.73 -6.37
C LEU A 29 -2.60 -1.04 -6.92
N ILE A 30 -3.61 -1.80 -7.37
CA ILE A 30 -4.89 -1.23 -7.84
C ILE A 30 -5.59 -0.50 -6.69
N GLN A 31 -5.53 -1.02 -5.47
CA GLN A 31 -6.06 -0.36 -4.28
C GLN A 31 -5.33 0.96 -3.99
N LEU A 32 -4.00 1.01 -4.21
CA LEU A 32 -3.20 2.25 -4.09
C LEU A 32 -3.64 3.27 -5.12
N GLN A 33 -3.79 2.87 -6.38
CA GLN A 33 -4.27 3.76 -7.45
C GLN A 33 -5.68 4.30 -7.15
N LYS A 34 -6.58 3.47 -6.59
CA LYS A 34 -7.92 3.91 -6.16
C LYS A 34 -7.84 4.90 -4.99
N LYS A 35 -6.94 4.69 -4.03
CA LYS A 35 -6.69 5.63 -2.91
C LYS A 35 -6.25 6.99 -3.45
N ILE A 36 -5.25 7.00 -4.34
CA ILE A 36 -4.74 8.23 -4.98
C ILE A 36 -5.85 8.94 -5.76
N ARG A 37 -6.65 8.22 -6.57
CA ARG A 37 -7.75 8.83 -7.35
C ARG A 37 -8.84 9.47 -6.49
N ARG A 38 -9.10 8.95 -5.29
CA ARG A 38 -10.09 9.51 -4.35
C ARG A 38 -9.52 10.68 -3.57
N THR A 39 -8.22 10.69 -3.34
CA THR A 39 -7.52 11.80 -2.71
C THR A 39 -7.32 12.90 -3.78
N SER A 40 -8.24 13.86 -3.82
CA SER A 40 -8.07 15.08 -4.60
C SER A 40 -6.92 15.91 -4.00
N THR A 41 -5.69 15.62 -4.38
CA THR A 41 -4.53 16.46 -4.07
C THR A 41 -4.61 17.72 -4.93
N ILE A 42 -5.53 18.63 -4.61
CA ILE A 42 -5.35 20.03 -4.95
C ILE A 42 -4.32 20.55 -3.95
N ALA A 43 -3.04 20.28 -4.25
CA ALA A 43 -1.96 21.15 -3.81
C ALA A 43 -2.02 22.38 -4.72
N ARG A 44 -2.89 23.32 -4.38
CA ARG A 44 -2.76 24.72 -4.80
C ARG A 44 -2.13 25.48 -3.66
#